data_AF-A0AAN6GF04-F1
#
_entry.id   AF-A0AAN6GF04-F1
#
_cell.length_a   1.000
_cell.length_b   1.000
_cell.length_c   1.000
_cell.angle_alpha   90.00
_cell.angle_beta   90.00
_cell.angle_gamma   90.00
#
_symmetry.space_group_name_H-M   'P 1'
#
loop_
_entity.id
_entity.type
_entity.pdbx_description
1 polymer ?
#
loop_
_entity_poly.entity_id
_entity_poly.type
_entity_poly.pdbx_seq_one_letter_code
_entity_poly.pdbx_strand_id
1 'polypeptide(L)'
;MVASPSSAQGDPSSSPSASRANPHPVTPDGHYFLWNGWQLWRCTNPALSEDARASLTRDLMAARRAVGQASKLKSAAAKKEALAQARADVAKAKEGLGERGPVWWDEKEGPVVDRNHVKNTPYREWAEKLGVPTDEKSSKKRKRQRADAVETVAGAEPAQKRVTRSSSKRQDPS
;
A
#
# COMPACT_ATOMS: atom_id res chain seq x y z
N MET A 1 16.96 -3.41 65.17
CA MET A 1 15.95 -2.86 64.25
C MET A 1 16.68 -2.00 63.24
N VAL A 2 17.13 -2.59 62.13
CA VAL A 2 17.90 -1.90 61.09
C VAL A 2 17.01 -1.85 59.86
N ALA A 3 16.63 -0.64 59.44
CA ALA A 3 15.83 -0.40 58.25
C ALA A 3 16.75 -0.37 57.03
N SER A 4 16.50 -1.27 56.09
CA SER A 4 17.13 -1.31 54.77
C SER A 4 16.69 -0.12 53.90
N PRO A 5 17.59 0.55 53.16
CA PRO A 5 17.19 1.42 52.07
C PRO A 5 16.92 0.61 50.79
N SER A 6 15.70 0.74 50.27
CA SER A 6 15.24 0.18 48.99
C SER A 6 15.77 1.02 47.83
N SER A 7 16.87 0.59 47.21
CA SER A 7 17.31 1.11 45.91
C SER A 7 16.45 0.51 44.80
N ALA A 8 15.48 1.28 44.31
CA ALA A 8 14.81 0.99 43.04
C ALA A 8 15.76 1.34 41.89
N GLN A 9 16.36 0.32 41.27
CA GLN A 9 17.03 0.42 39.99
C GLN A 9 15.97 0.40 38.89
N GLY A 10 15.93 1.45 38.08
CA GLY A 10 15.04 1.54 36.92
C GLY A 10 15.46 0.58 35.81
N ASP A 11 14.48 -0.06 35.19
CA ASP A 11 14.63 -0.86 33.97
C ASP A 11 15.16 0.01 32.81
N PRO A 12 16.31 -0.32 32.19
CA PRO A 12 16.71 0.24 30.91
C PRO A 12 16.48 -0.80 29.82
N SER A 13 15.22 -1.11 29.51
CA SER A 13 14.91 -1.95 28.35
C SER A 13 13.52 -1.69 27.79
N SER A 14 13.22 -0.42 27.49
CA SER A 14 12.30 -0.10 26.40
C SER A 14 13.14 0.14 25.14
N SER A 15 13.51 -0.95 24.47
CA SER A 15 13.87 -0.88 23.06
C SER A 15 12.74 -0.16 22.31
N PRO A 16 13.03 0.91 21.54
CA PRO A 16 12.01 1.53 20.73
C PRO A 16 11.55 0.49 19.70
N SER A 17 10.29 0.05 19.84
CA SER A 17 9.57 -0.72 18.83
C SER A 17 9.86 -0.11 17.47
N ALA A 18 10.51 -0.90 16.60
CA ALA A 18 10.86 -0.51 15.25
C ALA A 18 9.69 0.23 14.60
N SER A 19 9.85 1.54 14.46
CA SER A 19 8.93 2.44 13.80
C SER A 19 8.57 1.83 12.45
N ARG A 20 7.26 1.64 12.20
CA ARG A 20 6.70 1.24 10.91
C ARG A 20 7.52 1.85 9.77
N ALA A 21 8.36 1.02 9.14
CA ALA A 21 9.18 1.46 8.03
C ALA A 21 8.27 2.13 7.01
N ASN A 22 8.59 3.36 6.60
CA ASN A 22 7.89 4.03 5.51
C ASN A 22 7.83 3.03 4.34
N PRO A 23 6.65 2.52 3.95
CA PRO A 23 6.57 1.35 3.07
C PRO A 23 7.00 1.67 1.63
N HIS A 24 7.28 2.94 1.33
CA HIS A 24 7.60 3.45 0.02
C HIS A 24 8.83 4.38 0.09
N PRO A 25 9.87 4.13 -0.71
CA PRO A 25 10.99 5.06 -0.88
C PRO A 25 10.51 6.41 -1.42
N VAL A 26 11.10 7.50 -0.93
CA VAL A 26 10.83 8.88 -1.38
C VAL A 26 11.98 9.37 -2.26
N THR A 27 11.67 10.12 -3.31
CA THR A 27 12.67 10.69 -4.21
C THR A 27 13.60 11.66 -3.48
N PRO A 28 14.85 11.88 -3.95
CA PRO A 28 15.83 12.71 -3.24
C PRO A 28 15.39 14.16 -3.00
N ASP A 29 14.53 14.69 -3.86
CA ASP A 29 13.91 16.02 -3.79
C ASP A 29 12.65 16.05 -2.90
N GLY A 30 12.12 14.90 -2.47
CA GLY A 30 10.94 14.82 -1.61
C GLY A 30 9.60 14.98 -2.32
N HIS A 31 9.58 15.24 -3.64
CA HIS A 31 8.35 15.51 -4.40
C HIS A 31 7.48 14.27 -4.61
N TYR A 32 8.08 13.08 -4.72
CA TYR A 32 7.37 11.84 -5.02
C TYR A 32 7.79 10.69 -4.12
N PHE A 33 6.92 9.70 -3.97
CA PHE A 33 7.21 8.41 -3.38
C PHE A 33 6.88 7.27 -4.35
N LEU A 34 7.57 6.13 -4.19
CA LEU A 34 7.43 4.99 -5.06
C LEU A 34 6.40 3.98 -4.52
N TRP A 35 5.20 4.03 -5.09
CA TRP A 35 4.12 3.11 -4.82
C TRP A 35 4.28 1.79 -5.60
N ASN A 36 3.97 0.66 -4.94
CA ASN A 36 4.07 -0.71 -5.49
C ASN A 36 5.45 -1.08 -6.09
N GLY A 37 6.49 -0.28 -5.81
CA GLY A 37 7.84 -0.47 -6.32
C GLY A 37 8.02 -0.16 -7.81
N TRP A 38 7.13 0.63 -8.43
CA TRP A 38 7.30 1.04 -9.84
C TRP A 38 6.55 2.32 -10.24
N GLN A 39 5.53 2.75 -9.49
CA GLN A 39 4.74 3.94 -9.82
C GLN A 39 5.08 5.10 -8.90
N LEU A 40 5.35 6.28 -9.45
CA LEU A 40 5.53 7.49 -8.66
C LEU A 40 4.19 8.08 -8.28
N TRP A 41 4.10 8.56 -7.04
CA TRP A 41 2.97 9.30 -6.52
C TRP A 41 3.49 10.54 -5.83
N ARG A 42 2.81 11.67 -6.04
CA ARG A 42 3.19 12.93 -5.41
C ARG A 42 3.00 12.88 -3.89
N CYS A 43 3.96 13.43 -3.17
CA CYS A 43 3.89 13.63 -1.72
C CYS A 43 2.91 14.74 -1.34
N THR A 44 2.35 14.65 -0.13
CA THR A 44 1.65 15.76 0.51
C THR A 44 2.59 16.95 0.66
N ASN A 45 2.07 18.16 0.46
CA ASN A 45 2.83 19.40 0.64
C ASN A 45 3.39 19.47 2.08
N PRO A 46 4.73 19.50 2.25
CA PRO A 46 5.35 19.54 3.56
C PRO A 46 5.16 20.89 4.26
N ALA A 47 4.87 21.96 3.52
CA ALA A 47 4.66 23.31 4.06
C ALA A 47 3.25 23.53 4.65
N LEU A 48 2.36 22.53 4.59
CA LEU A 48 1.07 22.60 5.25
C LEU A 48 1.25 22.56 6.77
N SER A 49 0.52 23.44 7.48
CA SER A 49 0.43 23.34 8.94
C SER A 49 -0.21 22.00 9.34
N GLU A 50 0.13 21.51 10.53
CA GLU A 50 -0.41 20.23 11.01
C GLU A 50 -1.93 20.28 11.13
N ASP A 51 -2.51 21.41 11.53
CA ASP A 51 -3.96 21.60 11.59
C ASP A 51 -4.61 21.53 10.21
N ALA A 52 -4.02 22.18 9.20
CA ALA A 52 -4.52 22.13 7.83
C ALA A 52 -4.43 20.69 7.27
N ARG A 53 -3.29 20.02 7.48
CA ARG A 53 -3.10 18.62 7.09
C ARG A 53 -4.12 17.71 7.77
N ALA A 54 -4.35 17.89 9.07
CA ALA A 54 -5.30 17.09 9.84
C ALA A 54 -6.75 17.33 9.38
N SER A 55 -7.12 18.57 9.05
CA SER A 55 -8.44 18.90 8.51
C SER A 55 -8.65 18.24 7.15
N LEU A 56 -7.72 18.43 6.21
CA LEU A 56 -7.80 17.85 4.87
C LEU A 56 -7.80 16.32 4.89
N THR A 57 -7.04 15.72 5.81
CA THR A 57 -7.07 14.27 6.02
C THR A 57 -8.43 13.80 6.53
N ARG A 58 -9.05 14.53 7.46
CA ARG A 58 -10.42 14.23 7.94
C ARG A 58 -11.43 14.31 6.78
N ASP A 59 -11.33 15.35 5.95
CA ASP A 59 -12.19 15.54 4.77
C ASP A 59 -12.00 14.41 3.76
N LEU A 60 -10.75 14.03 3.48
CA LEU A 60 -10.44 12.91 2.59
C LEU A 60 -11.05 11.59 3.08
N MET A 61 -10.97 11.32 4.39
CA MET A 61 -11.57 10.11 4.95
C MET A 61 -13.11 10.17 4.94
N ALA A 62 -13.70 11.33 5.18
CA ALA A 62 -15.14 11.54 5.04
C ALA A 62 -15.61 11.29 3.60
N ALA A 63 -14.92 11.85 2.62
CA ALA A 63 -15.22 11.68 1.21
C ALA A 63 -15.07 10.21 0.76
N ARG A 64 -14.02 9.50 1.21
CA ARG A 64 -13.86 8.06 0.95
C ARG A 64 -15.00 7.22 1.53
N ARG A 65 -15.45 7.53 2.74
CA ARG A 65 -16.63 6.89 3.34
C ARG A 65 -17.88 7.17 2.50
N ALA A 66 -18.06 8.40 2.03
CA ALA A 66 -19.18 8.77 1.16
C ALA A 66 -19.18 7.98 -0.16
N VAL A 67 -18.03 7.73 -0.79
CA VAL A 67 -17.93 6.84 -1.97
C VAL A 67 -18.43 5.44 -1.65
N GLY A 68 -18.03 4.90 -0.49
CA GLY A 68 -18.47 3.59 -0.01
C GLY A 68 -19.97 3.51 0.23
N GLN A 69 -20.59 4.55 0.80
CA GLN A 69 -22.05 4.60 1.00
C GLN A 69 -22.81 4.82 -0.31
N ALA A 70 -22.34 5.73 -1.18
CA ALA A 70 -22.93 5.97 -2.48
C ALA A 70 -22.95 4.69 -3.34
N SER A 71 -21.91 3.86 -3.24
CA SER A 71 -21.83 2.57 -3.94
C SER A 71 -22.94 1.58 -3.55
N LYS A 72 -23.51 1.70 -2.35
CA LYS A 72 -24.56 0.82 -1.81
C LYS A 72 -25.99 1.32 -2.11
N LEU A 73 -26.14 2.48 -2.72
CA LEU A 73 -27.45 3.00 -3.11
C LEU A 73 -28.11 2.09 -4.16
N LYS A 74 -29.41 1.82 -3.96
CA LYS A 74 -30.21 0.96 -4.86
C LYS A 74 -30.62 1.67 -6.14
N SER A 75 -30.93 2.97 -6.05
CA SER A 75 -31.28 3.79 -7.22
C SER A 75 -30.03 4.09 -8.05
N ALA A 76 -30.05 3.73 -9.34
CA ALA A 76 -28.94 3.97 -10.25
C ALA A 76 -28.66 5.47 -10.45
N ALA A 77 -29.71 6.30 -10.53
CA ALA A 77 -29.57 7.75 -10.67
C ALA A 77 -28.93 8.38 -9.43
N ALA A 78 -29.48 8.09 -8.24
CA ALA A 78 -28.94 8.60 -6.98
C ALA A 78 -27.52 8.09 -6.71
N LYS A 79 -27.23 6.83 -7.07
CA LYS A 79 -25.88 6.25 -6.99
C LYS A 79 -24.89 7.00 -7.87
N LYS A 80 -25.25 7.31 -9.12
CA LYS A 80 -24.37 8.03 -10.05
C LYS A 80 -24.03 9.42 -9.51
N GLU A 81 -25.03 10.17 -9.05
CA GLU A 81 -24.86 11.52 -8.52
C GLU A 81 -24.03 11.52 -7.23
N ALA A 82 -24.39 10.69 -6.25
CA ALA A 82 -23.66 10.60 -4.99
C ALA A 82 -22.20 10.14 -5.19
N LEU A 83 -21.94 9.24 -6.15
CA LEU A 83 -20.58 8.86 -6.50
C LEU A 83 -19.80 9.98 -7.18
N ALA A 84 -20.44 10.77 -8.05
CA ALA A 84 -19.80 11.91 -8.69
C ALA A 84 -19.39 12.96 -7.63
N GLN A 85 -20.30 13.30 -6.72
CA GLN A 85 -20.01 14.24 -5.64
C GLN A 85 -18.89 13.74 -4.72
N ALA A 86 -19.00 12.51 -4.21
CA ALA A 86 -17.99 11.97 -3.30
C ALA A 86 -16.61 11.86 -3.96
N ARG A 87 -16.53 11.58 -5.27
CA ARG A 87 -15.27 11.58 -6.03
C ARG A 87 -14.72 13.00 -6.21
N ALA A 88 -15.57 14.00 -6.41
CA ALA A 88 -15.17 15.40 -6.47
C ALA A 88 -14.60 15.85 -5.11
N ASP A 89 -15.23 15.46 -4.01
CA ASP A 89 -14.75 15.79 -2.65
C ASP A 89 -13.39 15.13 -2.37
N VAL A 90 -13.18 13.88 -2.81
CA VAL A 90 -11.86 13.23 -2.75
C VAL A 90 -10.82 14.00 -3.56
N ALA A 91 -11.18 14.47 -4.76
CA ALA A 91 -10.25 15.24 -5.59
C ALA A 91 -9.86 16.56 -4.90
N LYS A 92 -10.85 17.31 -4.40
CA LYS A 92 -10.66 18.56 -3.68
C LYS A 92 -9.76 18.40 -2.45
N ALA A 93 -10.01 17.38 -1.63
CA ALA A 93 -9.18 17.12 -0.45
C ALA A 93 -7.72 16.79 -0.83
N LYS A 94 -7.51 16.02 -1.91
CA LYS A 94 -6.17 15.69 -2.41
C LYS A 94 -5.45 16.89 -3.03
N GLU A 95 -6.17 17.77 -3.71
CA GLU A 95 -5.63 19.04 -4.20
C GLU A 95 -5.21 19.95 -3.04
N GLY A 96 -6.04 20.05 -2.00
CA GLY A 96 -5.67 20.79 -0.78
C GLY A 96 -4.45 20.21 -0.08
N LEU A 97 -4.29 18.88 -0.07
CA LEU A 97 -3.07 18.22 0.43
C LEU A 97 -1.85 18.44 -0.48
N GLY A 98 -2.02 18.95 -1.69
CA GLY A 98 -0.96 19.06 -2.68
C GLY A 98 -0.53 17.72 -3.29
N GLU A 99 -1.34 16.65 -3.15
CA GLU A 99 -1.13 15.37 -3.85
C GLU A 99 -1.58 15.45 -5.31
N ARG A 100 -2.43 16.42 -5.64
CA ARG A 100 -3.02 16.66 -6.96
C ARG A 100 -3.09 18.16 -7.25
N GLY A 101 -3.38 18.50 -8.50
CA GLY A 101 -3.50 19.89 -8.92
C GLY A 101 -2.13 20.54 -9.16
N PRO A 102 -2.02 21.87 -8.97
CA PRO A 102 -0.77 22.60 -9.10
C PRO A 102 0.33 22.02 -8.22
N VAL A 103 1.57 22.08 -8.70
CA VAL A 103 2.73 21.70 -7.90
C VAL A 103 2.94 22.68 -6.76
N TRP A 104 3.43 22.18 -5.62
CA TRP A 104 3.81 23.01 -4.48
C TRP A 104 5.32 23.34 -4.44
N TRP A 105 6.07 22.88 -5.44
CA TRP A 105 7.47 23.21 -5.70
C TRP A 105 7.59 24.09 -6.97
N ASP A 106 8.79 24.60 -7.28
CA ASP A 106 8.97 25.45 -8.46
C ASP A 106 8.83 24.61 -9.75
N GLU A 107 7.95 25.03 -10.67
CA GLU A 107 7.73 24.36 -11.96
C GLU A 107 9.01 24.24 -12.80
N LYS A 108 10.02 25.06 -12.52
CA LYS A 108 11.33 25.01 -13.17
C LYS A 108 12.19 23.82 -12.76
N GLU A 109 11.87 23.14 -11.66
CA GLU A 109 12.66 22.02 -11.14
C GLU A 109 12.53 20.74 -11.97
N GLY A 110 11.57 20.67 -12.89
CA GLY A 110 11.47 19.60 -13.88
C GLY A 110 10.04 19.21 -14.25
N PRO A 111 9.86 18.22 -15.13
CA PRO A 111 8.55 17.79 -15.56
C PRO A 111 7.75 17.15 -14.42
N VAL A 112 6.45 17.42 -14.38
CA VAL A 112 5.52 16.76 -13.46
C VAL A 112 5.31 15.31 -13.91
N VAL A 113 5.68 14.36 -13.05
CA VAL A 113 5.65 12.91 -13.35
C VAL A 113 4.77 12.13 -12.37
N ASP A 114 3.73 12.77 -11.83
CA ASP A 114 2.77 12.12 -10.94
C ASP A 114 2.06 10.96 -11.64
N ARG A 115 1.92 9.83 -10.94
CA ARG A 115 1.30 8.57 -11.40
C ARG A 115 2.01 7.91 -12.60
N ASN A 116 3.22 8.34 -12.95
CA ASN A 116 4.01 7.71 -14.00
C ASN A 116 4.84 6.53 -13.49
N HIS A 117 5.13 5.60 -14.39
CA HIS A 117 6.09 4.53 -14.12
C HIS A 117 7.50 5.10 -14.01
N VAL A 118 8.24 4.77 -12.95
CA VAL A 118 9.54 5.38 -12.62
C VAL A 118 10.60 5.27 -13.73
N LYS A 119 10.56 4.19 -14.52
CA LYS A 119 11.44 4.03 -15.71
C LYS A 119 11.29 5.14 -16.77
N ASN A 120 10.14 5.80 -16.84
CA ASN A 120 9.82 6.82 -17.83
C ASN A 120 10.05 8.24 -17.28
N THR A 121 10.78 8.37 -16.16
CA THR A 121 10.95 9.63 -15.45
C THR A 121 12.43 9.87 -15.13
N PRO A 122 12.81 11.12 -14.77
CA PRO A 122 14.18 11.42 -14.35
C PRO A 122 14.66 10.60 -13.15
N TYR A 123 13.73 10.02 -12.37
CA TYR A 123 14.03 9.20 -11.19
C TYR A 123 14.38 7.74 -11.52
N ARG A 124 14.56 7.39 -12.80
CA ARG A 124 14.93 6.04 -13.23
C ARG A 124 16.18 5.51 -12.52
N GLU A 125 17.28 6.25 -12.59
CA GLU A 125 18.57 5.82 -12.01
C GLU A 125 18.49 5.69 -10.49
N TRP A 126 17.76 6.60 -9.85
CA TRP A 126 17.48 6.52 -8.42
C TRP A 126 16.73 5.24 -8.07
N ALA A 127 15.71 4.87 -8.86
CA ALA A 127 14.94 3.65 -8.63
C ALA A 127 15.78 2.38 -8.89
N GLU A 128 16.65 2.38 -9.90
CA GLU A 128 17.57 1.27 -10.18
C GLU A 128 18.52 1.02 -9.00
N LYS A 129 19.03 2.09 -8.36
CA LYS A 129 19.84 1.98 -7.13
C LYS A 129 19.07 1.36 -5.96
N LEU A 130 17.74 1.49 -5.94
CA LEU A 130 16.86 0.83 -4.96
C LEU A 130 16.51 -0.62 -5.34
N GLY A 131 17.06 -1.16 -6.43
CA GLY A 131 16.77 -2.50 -6.92
C GLY A 131 15.40 -2.62 -7.59
N VAL A 132 14.78 -1.49 -7.97
CA VAL A 132 13.53 -1.49 -8.73
C VAL A 132 13.83 -1.89 -10.17
N PRO A 133 13.22 -2.97 -10.68
CA PRO A 133 13.46 -3.34 -12.05
C PRO A 133 12.76 -2.37 -13.01
N THR A 134 13.57 -1.62 -13.74
CA THR A 134 13.12 -0.67 -14.77
C THR A 134 13.00 -1.32 -16.15
N ASP A 135 13.53 -2.54 -16.32
CA ASP A 135 13.41 -3.36 -17.53
C ASP A 135 12.15 -4.26 -17.51
N GLU A 136 11.53 -4.44 -18.69
CA GLU A 136 10.30 -5.22 -18.86
C GLU A 136 10.46 -6.70 -18.49
N LYS A 137 11.64 -7.29 -18.78
CA LYS A 137 11.91 -8.71 -18.51
C LYS A 137 12.01 -8.96 -17.01
N SER A 138 12.59 -8.03 -16.26
CA SER A 138 12.71 -8.13 -14.80
C SER A 138 11.39 -7.91 -14.06
N SER A 139 10.48 -7.11 -14.61
CA SER A 139 9.11 -6.93 -14.09
C SER A 139 8.27 -8.22 -14.21
N LYS A 140 8.34 -8.90 -15.36
CA LYS A 140 7.72 -10.23 -15.56
C LYS A 140 8.31 -11.28 -14.61
N LYS A 141 9.63 -11.25 -14.37
CA LYS A 141 10.31 -12.16 -13.43
C LYS A 141 9.86 -11.96 -11.98
N ARG A 142 9.76 -10.72 -11.47
CA ARG A 142 9.22 -10.46 -10.11
C ARG A 142 7.76 -10.85 -9.96
N LYS A 143 6.92 -10.66 -11.00
CA LYS A 143 5.52 -11.10 -10.99
C LYS A 143 5.41 -12.63 -10.84
N ARG A 144 6.26 -13.38 -11.56
CA ARG A 144 6.35 -14.84 -11.43
C ARG A 144 6.83 -15.24 -10.03
N GLN A 145 7.97 -14.69 -9.59
CA GLN A 145 8.54 -15.00 -8.26
C GLN A 145 7.60 -14.66 -7.09
N ARG A 146 6.84 -13.57 -7.18
CA ARG A 146 5.84 -13.21 -6.15
C ARG A 146 4.64 -14.16 -6.17
N ALA A 147 4.24 -14.66 -7.35
CA ALA A 147 3.22 -15.70 -7.45
C ALA A 147 3.74 -17.03 -6.88
N ASP A 148 4.97 -17.43 -7.22
CA ASP A 148 5.61 -18.65 -6.72
C ASP A 148 5.79 -18.59 -5.18
N ALA A 149 6.13 -17.42 -4.63
CA ALA A 149 6.24 -17.21 -3.17
C ALA A 149 4.87 -17.25 -2.47
N VAL A 150 3.79 -16.79 -3.13
CA VAL A 150 2.42 -16.92 -2.63
C VAL A 150 1.96 -18.39 -2.65
N GLU A 151 2.37 -19.15 -3.67
CA GLU A 151 2.05 -20.57 -3.80
C GLU A 151 2.81 -21.42 -2.79
N THR A 152 4.08 -21.08 -2.52
CA THR A 152 4.92 -21.75 -1.51
C THR A 152 4.38 -21.58 -0.08
N VAL A 153 3.74 -20.44 0.22
CA VAL A 153 3.10 -20.21 1.53
C VAL A 153 1.75 -20.95 1.66
N ALA A 154 1.14 -21.40 0.55
CA ALA A 154 -0.13 -22.12 0.54
C ALA A 154 0.01 -23.66 0.56
N GLY A 155 1.22 -24.19 0.80
CA GLY A 155 1.50 -25.63 0.88
C GLY A 155 1.02 -26.26 2.19
N ALA A 156 -0.29 -26.39 2.38
CA ALA A 156 -0.84 -27.42 3.25
C ALA A 156 -0.65 -28.79 2.59
N GLU A 157 -0.08 -29.72 3.35
CA GLU A 157 0.33 -31.08 3.00
C GLU A 157 -0.71 -31.83 2.12
N PRO A 158 -0.33 -32.42 0.97
CA PRO A 158 -1.28 -33.21 0.18
C PRO A 158 -1.57 -34.55 0.88
N ALA A 159 -2.85 -34.72 1.28
CA ALA A 159 -3.38 -35.93 1.88
C ALA A 159 -3.03 -37.19 1.06
N GLN A 160 -2.39 -38.15 1.73
CA GLN A 160 -2.02 -39.44 1.16
C GLN A 160 -3.28 -40.21 0.71
N LYS A 161 -3.32 -40.56 -0.58
CA LYS A 161 -4.41 -41.35 -1.16
C LYS A 161 -4.42 -42.76 -0.54
N ARG A 162 -5.43 -43.03 0.28
CA ARG A 162 -5.73 -44.37 0.81
C ARG A 162 -6.17 -45.28 -0.34
N VAL A 163 -5.32 -46.23 -0.72
CA VAL A 163 -5.68 -47.33 -1.63
C VAL A 163 -6.62 -48.27 -0.89
N THR A 164 -7.91 -48.24 -1.20
CA THR A 164 -8.87 -49.24 -0.75
C THR A 164 -8.95 -50.36 -1.77
N ARG A 165 -8.31 -51.49 -1.48
CA ARG A 165 -8.48 -52.74 -2.24
C ARG A 165 -9.73 -53.45 -1.69
N SER A 166 -10.89 -53.18 -2.28
CA SER A 166 -12.14 -53.89 -1.94
C SER A 166 -12.33 -55.10 -2.86
N SER A 167 -12.17 -56.27 -2.25
CA SER A 167 -12.48 -57.59 -2.80
C SER A 167 -13.98 -57.88 -2.69
N SER A 168 -14.64 -58.24 -3.81
CA SER A 168 -15.95 -58.92 -3.91
C SER A 168 -16.39 -58.83 -5.37
N LYS A 169 -16.99 -59.80 -6.06
CA LYS A 169 -17.83 -60.97 -5.72
C LYS A 169 -18.02 -61.69 -7.10
N ARG A 170 -18.10 -63.01 -7.27
CA ARG A 170 -19.30 -63.87 -7.10
C ARG A 170 -18.94 -65.29 -7.53
N GLN A 171 -19.51 -66.25 -6.81
CA GLN A 171 -19.56 -67.68 -7.12
C GLN A 171 -20.70 -68.00 -8.10
N ASP A 172 -20.71 -69.27 -8.51
CA ASP A 172 -21.83 -70.15 -8.92
C ASP A 172 -21.84 -70.56 -10.41
N PRO A 173 -22.49 -71.69 -10.78
CA PRO A 173 -22.03 -73.06 -10.47
C PRO A 173 -22.17 -74.01 -11.68
N SER A 174 -21.61 -75.21 -11.56
CA SER A 174 -22.18 -76.54 -11.91
C SER A 174 -21.13 -77.52 -12.41
#